data_AF-A0A1H9XI65-F1
#
_entry.id   AF-A0A1H9XI65-F1
#
_cell.length_a   1.000
_cell.length_b   1.000
_cell.length_c   1.000
_cell.angle_alpha   90.00
_cell.angle_beta   90.00
_cell.angle_gamma   90.00
#
_symmetry.space_group_name_H-M   'P 1'
#
loop_
_entity.id
_entity.type
_entity.pdbx_description
1 polymer ?
#
loop_
_entity_poly.entity_id
_entity_poly.type
_entity_poly.pdbx_seq_one_letter_code
_entity_poly.pdbx_strand_id
1 'polypeptide(L)'
;MLLDSLPAGTVVWGHRVTDVRGLGDARHEVSSANGSSATTTLLGDAAHLMVPNGDGANVAMYDGSELGRALAAHPDDVETALAAYEQDLFPRAAEAAADDILGLYLNDDAPYSLVGFFAGEGQAR
;
A
#
# COMPACT_ATOMS: atom_id res chain seq x y z
N MET A 1 7.64 7.65 21.04
CA MET A 1 7.01 6.88 19.95
C MET A 1 6.76 7.82 18.78
N LEU A 2 6.55 7.31 17.55
CA LEU A 2 6.32 8.16 16.37
C LEU A 2 5.12 9.12 16.58
N LEU A 3 4.10 8.66 17.31
CA LEU A 3 2.96 9.47 17.73
C LEU A 3 3.34 10.73 18.53
N ASP A 4 4.39 10.66 19.35
CA ASP A 4 4.83 11.79 20.20
C ASP A 4 5.61 12.85 19.40
N SER A 5 6.01 12.55 18.16
CA SER A 5 6.71 13.50 17.28
C SER A 5 5.78 14.40 16.48
N LEU A 6 4.47 14.15 16.54
CA LEU A 6 3.48 14.90 15.80
C LEU A 6 2.99 16.12 16.60
N PRO A 7 2.69 17.26 15.94
CA PRO A 7 2.01 18.37 16.58
C PRO A 7 0.73 17.94 17.31
N ALA A 8 0.40 18.64 18.40
CA ALA A 8 -0.82 18.37 19.13
C ALA A 8 -2.05 18.52 18.21
N GLY A 9 -2.94 17.54 18.25
CA GLY A 9 -4.15 17.52 17.42
C GLY A 9 -3.97 16.95 16.01
N THR A 10 -2.75 16.55 15.60
CA THR A 10 -2.54 15.88 14.30
C THR A 10 -3.29 14.55 14.22
N VAL A 11 -3.32 13.77 15.31
CA VAL A 11 -4.08 12.52 15.37
C VAL A 11 -5.40 12.75 16.09
N VAL A 12 -6.50 12.55 15.37
CA VAL A 12 -7.86 12.64 15.92
C VAL A 12 -8.46 11.24 16.00
N TRP A 13 -8.62 10.75 17.23
CA TRP A 13 -9.20 9.44 17.51
C TRP A 13 -10.74 9.45 17.42
N GLY A 14 -11.36 8.28 17.34
CA GLY A 14 -12.83 8.15 17.32
C GLY A 14 -13.46 8.26 15.92
N HIS A 15 -12.65 8.44 14.87
CA HIS A 15 -13.08 8.47 13.47
C HIS A 15 -12.88 7.10 12.82
N ARG A 16 -13.72 6.13 13.21
CA ARG A 16 -13.72 4.82 12.53
C ARG A 16 -14.19 5.01 11.09
N VAL A 17 -13.35 4.62 10.12
CA VAL A 17 -13.73 4.54 8.71
C VAL A 17 -14.85 3.51 8.53
N THR A 18 -15.90 3.91 7.81
CA THR A 18 -17.05 3.06 7.49
C THR A 18 -17.22 2.82 6.01
N ASP A 19 -16.72 3.73 5.17
CA ASP A 19 -16.78 3.60 3.71
C ASP A 19 -15.59 4.32 3.07
N VAL A 20 -15.13 3.78 1.95
CA VAL A 20 -14.08 4.37 1.12
C VAL A 20 -14.50 4.25 -0.34
N ARG A 21 -14.62 5.39 -1.02
CA ARG A 21 -15.07 5.45 -2.41
C ARG A 21 -14.05 6.17 -3.28
N GLY A 22 -13.69 5.55 -4.41
CA GLY A 22 -12.90 6.21 -5.45
C GLY A 22 -13.68 7.38 -6.07
N LEU A 23 -13.02 8.52 -6.20
CA LEU A 23 -13.55 9.73 -6.83
C LEU A 23 -13.13 9.90 -8.29
N GLY A 24 -12.19 9.08 -8.77
CA GLY A 24 -11.43 9.36 -10.00
C GLY A 24 -10.15 10.13 -9.68
N ASP A 25 -9.22 10.20 -10.64
CA ASP A 25 -7.91 10.86 -10.49
C ASP A 25 -7.17 10.44 -9.22
N ALA A 26 -7.24 9.12 -8.93
CA ALA A 26 -6.62 8.44 -7.79
C ALA A 26 -7.03 8.94 -6.38
N ARG A 27 -8.08 9.76 -6.30
CA ARG A 27 -8.61 10.27 -5.03
C ARG A 27 -9.61 9.34 -4.38
N HIS A 28 -9.62 9.34 -3.04
CA HIS A 28 -10.55 8.56 -2.24
C HIS A 28 -11.33 9.46 -1.29
N GLU A 29 -12.65 9.33 -1.29
CA GLU A 29 -13.50 9.86 -0.24
C GLU A 29 -13.64 8.81 0.86
N VAL A 30 -13.27 9.19 2.08
CA VAL A 30 -13.36 8.35 3.27
C VAL A 30 -14.47 8.90 4.15
N SER A 31 -15.49 8.07 4.40
CA SER A 31 -16.56 8.40 5.34
C SER A 31 -16.34 7.71 6.69
N SER A 32 -16.61 8.44 7.77
CA SER A 32 -16.44 7.98 9.14
C SER A 32 -17.77 7.75 9.85
N ALA A 33 -17.77 6.89 10.88
CA ALA A 33 -18.96 6.51 11.65
C ALA A 33 -19.67 7.67 12.37
N ASN A 34 -19.00 8.81 12.56
CA ASN A 34 -19.56 10.03 13.13
C ASN A 34 -20.20 10.96 12.08
N GLY A 35 -20.27 10.53 10.81
CA GLY A 35 -20.83 11.28 9.70
C GLY A 35 -19.87 12.24 8.99
N SER A 36 -18.61 12.37 9.44
CA SER A 36 -17.62 13.17 8.71
C SER A 36 -17.09 12.45 7.48
N SER A 37 -16.82 13.18 6.40
CA SER A 37 -16.06 12.68 5.25
C SER A 37 -14.84 13.55 4.96
N ALA A 38 -13.82 12.95 4.35
CA ALA A 38 -12.61 13.62 3.89
C ALA A 38 -12.16 13.04 2.56
N THR A 39 -11.58 13.88 1.70
CA THR A 39 -10.85 13.38 0.53
C THR A 39 -9.38 13.20 0.88
N THR A 40 -8.80 12.07 0.49
CA THR A 40 -7.43 11.66 0.83
C THR A 40 -6.81 10.81 -0.27
N THR A 41 -5.49 10.63 -0.18
CA THR A 41 -4.75 9.52 -0.82
C THR A 41 -4.66 8.33 0.15
N LEU A 42 -4.18 7.18 -0.33
CA LEU A 42 -3.94 5.94 0.42
C LEU A 42 -2.47 5.50 0.29
N LEU A 43 -1.98 4.70 1.25
CA LEU A 43 -0.65 4.09 1.21
C LEU A 43 -0.65 2.71 1.88
N GLY A 44 0.36 1.89 1.60
CA GLY A 44 0.49 0.53 2.17
C GLY A 44 -0.71 -0.37 1.86
N ASP A 45 -1.10 -1.23 2.81
CA ASP A 45 -2.24 -2.15 2.67
C ASP A 45 -3.55 -1.45 2.31
N ALA A 46 -3.73 -0.18 2.72
CA ALA A 46 -4.92 0.59 2.34
C ALA A 46 -4.95 0.90 0.85
N ALA A 47 -3.79 1.06 0.20
CA ALA A 47 -3.67 1.31 -1.23
C ALA A 47 -3.54 0.03 -2.07
N HIS A 48 -2.82 -0.98 -1.58
CA HIS A 48 -2.43 -2.14 -2.38
C HIS A 48 -2.20 -3.42 -1.56
N LEU A 49 -3.24 -3.88 -0.86
CA LEU A 49 -3.19 -5.16 -0.14
C LEU A 49 -2.63 -6.30 -1.04
N MET A 50 -1.57 -6.94 -0.56
CA MET A 50 -0.85 -8.00 -1.25
C MET A 50 -0.70 -9.26 -0.39
N VAL A 51 -0.23 -10.35 -1.00
CA VAL A 51 0.07 -11.59 -0.29
C VAL A 51 1.20 -11.38 0.74
N PRO A 52 1.19 -12.07 1.88
CA PRO A 52 2.17 -11.86 2.96
C PRO A 52 3.50 -12.57 2.67
N ASN A 53 4.18 -12.19 1.58
CA ASN A 53 5.49 -12.73 1.17
C ASN A 53 6.67 -12.17 1.99
N GLY A 54 6.42 -11.19 2.87
CA GLY A 54 7.42 -10.57 3.75
C GLY A 54 7.72 -9.10 3.41
N ASP A 55 7.24 -8.60 2.27
CA ASP A 55 7.62 -7.25 1.81
C ASP A 55 6.61 -6.16 2.13
N GLY A 56 5.36 -6.49 2.48
CA GLY A 56 4.29 -5.50 2.66
C GLY A 56 4.65 -4.32 3.59
N ALA A 57 5.30 -4.59 4.72
CA ALA A 57 5.73 -3.52 5.63
C ALA A 57 6.82 -2.61 5.03
N ASN A 58 7.78 -3.19 4.31
CA ASN A 58 8.84 -2.43 3.64
C ASN A 58 8.27 -1.58 2.51
N VAL A 59 7.34 -2.13 1.73
CA VAL A 59 6.64 -1.40 0.66
C VAL A 59 5.83 -0.25 1.26
N ALA A 60 5.08 -0.48 2.33
CA ALA A 60 4.32 0.58 3.02
C ALA A 60 5.24 1.69 3.58
N MET A 61 6.41 1.34 4.12
CA MET A 61 7.40 2.33 4.55
C MET A 61 7.99 3.12 3.38
N TYR A 62 8.23 2.46 2.26
CA TYR A 62 8.72 3.11 1.05
C TYR A 62 7.68 4.08 0.47
N ASP A 63 6.40 3.71 0.49
CA ASP A 63 5.29 4.60 0.14
C ASP A 63 5.30 5.87 0.99
N GLY A 64 5.42 5.72 2.31
CA GLY A 64 5.47 6.85 3.24
C GLY A 64 6.64 7.79 2.95
N SER A 65 7.81 7.24 2.58
CA SER A 65 8.98 8.03 2.17
C SER A 65 8.70 8.81 0.88
N GLU A 66 8.17 8.17 -0.16
CA GLU A 66 7.92 8.81 -1.44
C GLU A 66 6.79 9.86 -1.34
N LEU A 67 5.73 9.58 -0.57
CA LEU A 67 4.70 10.58 -0.25
C LEU A 67 5.29 11.79 0.48
N GLY A 68 6.13 11.55 1.50
CA GLY A 68 6.81 12.62 2.22
C GLY A 68 7.69 13.48 1.32
N ARG A 69 8.40 12.87 0.37
CA ARG A 69 9.21 13.58 -0.63
C ARG A 69 8.35 14.40 -1.59
N ALA A 70 7.24 13.86 -2.08
CA ALA A 70 6.31 14.57 -2.94
C ALA A 70 5.74 15.80 -2.22
N LEU A 71 5.24 15.64 -0.99
CA LEU A 71 4.74 16.74 -0.17
C LEU A 71 5.80 17.82 0.08
N ALA A 72 7.04 17.43 0.37
CA ALA A 72 8.14 18.37 0.58
C ALA A 72 8.53 19.14 -0.70
N ALA A 73 8.35 18.53 -1.88
CA ALA A 73 8.60 19.18 -3.17
C ALA A 73 7.49 20.17 -3.57
N HIS A 74 6.28 20.01 -3.02
CA HIS A 74 5.12 20.87 -3.31
C HIS A 74 4.48 21.40 -2.01
N PRO A 75 5.17 22.24 -1.22
CA PRO A 75 4.72 22.67 0.11
C PRO A 75 3.41 23.47 0.10
N ASP A 76 3.10 24.14 -1.02
CA ASP A 76 1.91 24.98 -1.21
C ASP A 76 0.89 24.35 -2.17
N ASP A 77 1.15 23.14 -2.67
CA ASP A 77 0.31 22.46 -3.66
C ASP A 77 0.25 20.95 -3.39
N VAL A 78 -0.49 20.61 -2.34
CA VAL A 78 -0.70 19.23 -1.91
C VAL A 78 -1.29 18.38 -3.03
N GLU A 79 -2.17 18.94 -3.86
CA GLU A 79 -2.85 18.17 -4.90
C GLU A 79 -1.88 17.68 -5.98
N THR A 80 -0.95 18.55 -6.42
CA THR A 80 0.11 18.14 -7.33
C THR A 80 1.05 17.10 -6.69
N ALA A 81 1.36 17.23 -5.39
CA ALA A 81 2.16 16.22 -4.69
C ALA A 81 1.47 14.85 -4.65
N LEU A 82 0.18 14.81 -4.31
CA LEU A 82 -0.57 13.56 -4.24
C LEU A 82 -0.65 12.88 -5.60
N ALA A 83 -0.93 13.65 -6.67
CA ALA A 83 -0.97 13.12 -8.03
C ALA A 83 0.37 12.54 -8.48
N ALA A 84 1.49 13.22 -8.18
CA ALA A 84 2.83 12.72 -8.51
C ALA A 84 3.16 11.43 -7.73
N TYR A 85 2.87 11.40 -6.43
CA TYR A 85 3.06 10.21 -5.60
C TYR A 85 2.26 9.01 -6.13
N GLU A 86 1.00 9.20 -6.46
CA GLU A 86 0.11 8.12 -6.93
C GLU A 86 0.50 7.60 -8.32
N GLN A 87 0.99 8.47 -9.21
CA GLN A 87 1.52 8.07 -10.52
C GLN A 87 2.67 7.06 -10.39
N ASP A 88 3.53 7.24 -9.40
CA ASP A 88 4.67 6.34 -9.14
C ASP A 88 4.28 5.13 -8.28
N LEU A 89 3.25 5.27 -7.42
CA LEU A 89 2.77 4.22 -6.52
C LEU A 89 2.23 3.00 -7.29
N PHE A 90 1.31 3.21 -8.24
CA PHE A 90 0.57 2.10 -8.84
C PHE A 90 1.43 1.11 -9.62
N PRO A 91 2.38 1.53 -10.49
CA PRO A 91 3.26 0.59 -11.19
C PRO A 91 4.09 -0.24 -10.21
N ARG A 92 4.62 0.40 -9.17
CA ARG A 92 5.43 -0.26 -8.14
C ARG A 92 4.63 -1.24 -7.29
N ALA A 93 3.40 -0.88 -6.94
CA ALA A 93 2.49 -1.75 -6.20
C ALA A 93 2.13 -3.01 -7.02
N ALA A 94 1.89 -2.83 -8.32
CA ALA A 94 1.62 -3.95 -9.22
C ALA A 94 2.82 -4.90 -9.36
N GLU A 95 4.04 -4.37 -9.41
CA GLU A 95 5.28 -5.16 -9.41
C GLU A 95 5.44 -5.95 -8.10
N ALA A 96 5.24 -5.29 -6.95
CA ALA A 96 5.34 -5.94 -5.65
C ALA A 96 4.30 -7.06 -5.46
N ALA A 97 3.09 -6.88 -5.99
CA ALA A 97 2.02 -7.88 -5.91
C ALA A 97 2.21 -9.07 -6.88
N ALA A 98 3.14 -8.99 -7.83
CA ALA A 98 3.36 -10.05 -8.82
C ALA A 98 4.20 -11.22 -8.28
N ASP A 99 4.81 -11.08 -7.10
CA ASP A 99 5.54 -12.16 -6.46
C ASP A 99 4.59 -13.24 -5.91
N ASP A 100 4.62 -14.43 -6.52
CA ASP A 100 3.83 -15.60 -6.14
C ASP A 100 4.71 -16.72 -5.53
N ILE A 101 5.74 -16.35 -4.77
CA ILE A 101 6.57 -17.35 -4.07
C ILE A 101 5.73 -18.27 -3.16
N LEU A 102 4.61 -17.77 -2.64
CA LEU A 102 3.66 -18.58 -1.85
C LEU A 102 2.98 -19.66 -2.69
N GLY A 103 2.72 -19.43 -3.97
CA GLY A 103 2.22 -20.43 -4.90
C GLY A 103 3.15 -21.64 -5.02
N LEU A 104 4.44 -21.49 -4.70
CA LEU A 104 5.41 -22.59 -4.66
C LEU A 104 5.37 -23.37 -3.33
N TYR A 105 4.97 -22.74 -2.23
CA TYR A 105 4.94 -23.35 -0.89
C TYR A 105 3.56 -23.89 -0.48
N LEU A 106 2.48 -23.33 -1.02
CA LEU A 106 1.10 -23.53 -0.55
C LEU A 106 0.16 -24.09 -1.64
N ASN A 107 0.71 -24.83 -2.61
CA ASN A 107 -0.07 -25.54 -3.64
C ASN A 107 -0.42 -26.98 -3.23
N ASP A 108 -1.28 -27.63 -4.04
CA ASP A 108 -1.72 -29.01 -3.82
C ASP A 108 -0.59 -30.04 -3.86
N ASP A 109 0.54 -29.70 -4.49
CA ASP A 109 1.73 -30.56 -4.61
C ASP A 109 2.79 -30.24 -3.55
N ALA A 110 2.48 -29.41 -2.55
CA ALA A 110 3.41 -29.11 -1.48
C ALA A 110 3.69 -30.36 -0.60
N PRO A 111 4.95 -30.61 -0.19
CA PRO A 111 6.14 -29.79 -0.41
C PRO A 111 6.92 -30.15 -1.69
N TYR A 112 6.44 -31.09 -2.51
CA TYR A 112 7.17 -31.60 -3.67
C TYR A 112 7.41 -30.56 -4.75
N SER A 113 6.50 -29.60 -4.93
CA SER A 113 6.70 -28.44 -5.81
C SER A 113 7.96 -27.63 -5.50
N LEU A 114 8.27 -27.42 -4.20
CA LEU A 114 9.53 -26.80 -3.77
C LEU A 114 10.75 -27.71 -4.03
N VAL A 115 10.60 -29.02 -3.83
CA VAL A 115 11.67 -29.98 -4.13
C VAL A 115 11.97 -29.99 -5.64
N GLY A 116 10.93 -30.02 -6.48
CA GLY A 116 11.04 -29.97 -7.94
C GLY A 116 11.69 -28.69 -8.44
N PHE A 117 11.41 -27.54 -7.80
CA PHE A 117 12.11 -26.28 -8.07
C PHE A 117 13.63 -26.42 -7.85
N PHE A 118 14.06 -26.92 -6.69
CA PHE A 118 15.49 -27.10 -6.40
C PHE A 118 16.15 -28.23 -7.21
N ALA A 119 15.37 -29.23 -7.63
CA ALA A 119 15.82 -30.31 -8.50
C ALA A 119 15.92 -29.90 -9.99
N GLY A 120 15.43 -28.70 -10.35
CA GLY A 120 15.41 -28.22 -11.74
C GLY A 120 14.30 -28.83 -12.60
N GLU A 121 13.31 -29.46 -11.96
CA GLU A 121 12.16 -30.11 -12.61
C GLU A 121 11.01 -29.10 -12.84
N GLY A 122 11.11 -27.89 -12.30
CA GLY A 122 10.09 -26.84 -12.28
C GLY A 122 10.26 -25.69 -13.27
N GLN A 123 10.67 -25.93 -14.52
CA GLN A 123 10.52 -24.90 -15.57
C GLN A 123 10.29 -25.49 -16.97
N ALA A 124 9.02 -25.51 -17.40
CA ALA A 124 8.61 -25.31 -18.79
C ALA A 124 7.09 -25.13 -18.88
N ARG A 125 6.62 -23.89 -18.77
CA ARG A 125 5.65 -23.24 -19.67
C ARG A 125 5.30 -21.85 -19.19
#